data_AF-A0AAF3F839-F1
#
_entry.id   AF-A0AAF3F839-F1
#
_cell.length_a   1.000
_cell.length_b   1.000
_cell.length_c   1.000
_cell.angle_alpha   90.00
_cell.angle_beta   90.00
_cell.angle_gamma   90.00
#
_symmetry.space_group_name_H-M   'P 1'
#
loop_
_entity.id
_entity.type
_entity.pdbx_description
1 polymer ?
#
loop_
_entity_poly.entity_id
_entity_poly.type
_entity_poly.pdbx_seq_one_letter_code
_entity_poly.pdbx_strand_id
1 'polypeptide(L)'
;MGCGASVEDSSVSASPTPNHSNDRHNRLSVVSLGLPGQDEDAMSASSVPSMEPPPTMPSTGFGGEEEKICNTELRIKWIVRKLTEHFPIHEEPQWIAERLNRKTSTEIESSTVIRITLAWESEDPRLPRSVVLKIPLAKEAREDEKGRFYYTLFKRECNAFDWLQHVKDFSTPIIYHIKKHGNEDGGGCIIMEDLGERAQQQDEKNGLGIENVGDLLFQLARLHAQSWRDKQWTTMIADLPVSFFSNEAGSFADVLEYFTTKGADPMRLKKIEKFFAASYLENTVNESCDELKVAKVLVHGEPFSSNIFVDIVDTDHHPIAGIVDWTSCHAGCFGEDLAKAICWNLNPRERATQTSQLLQAYHYQLVLQSGNASITSEQVRAAYEKFVPVATVSFVHKVMVLRGKSEPDALIERANSLINQVYNTVRINEELIDDDKMNNNNWTS
;
A
#
# COMPACT_ATOMS: atom_id res chain seq x y z
N MET A 1 -57.05 -33.11 25.10
CA MET A 1 -57.13 -34.13 24.04
C MET A 1 -56.08 -33.70 23.00
N GLY A 2 -54.86 -34.24 22.95
CA GLY A 2 -54.53 -35.61 22.49
C GLY A 2 -54.93 -35.71 21.00
N CYS A 3 -54.08 -35.85 19.99
CA CYS A 3 -52.81 -36.57 19.78
C CYS A 3 -52.02 -35.81 18.66
N GLY A 4 -50.71 -35.88 18.46
CA GLY A 4 -49.79 -37.01 18.53
C GLY A 4 -49.46 -37.48 17.11
N ALA A 5 -48.29 -37.12 16.58
CA ALA A 5 -47.70 -37.74 15.39
C ALA A 5 -46.17 -37.81 15.54
N SER A 6 -45.71 -39.05 15.69
CA SER A 6 -44.35 -39.58 15.73
C SER A 6 -43.66 -39.41 14.37
N VAL A 7 -42.39 -38.99 14.27
CA VAL A 7 -41.14 -39.77 14.35
C VAL A 7 -41.11 -41.01 13.45
N GLU A 8 -40.36 -40.91 12.35
CA GLU A 8 -39.59 -42.02 11.77
C GLU A 8 -38.16 -41.56 11.48
N ASP A 9 -37.25 -42.35 12.02
CA ASP A 9 -35.80 -42.35 11.88
C ASP A 9 -35.38 -42.97 10.54
N SER A 10 -34.32 -42.46 9.92
CA SER A 10 -33.45 -43.29 9.08
C SER A 10 -32.00 -42.77 9.02
N SER A 11 -31.17 -43.41 9.83
CA SER A 11 -29.83 -43.93 9.51
C SER A 11 -28.79 -43.02 8.83
N VAL A 12 -27.87 -42.52 9.65
CA VAL A 12 -26.41 -42.73 9.60
C VAL A 12 -25.81 -43.13 8.24
N SER A 13 -25.10 -42.19 7.61
CA SER A 13 -23.96 -42.49 6.73
C SER A 13 -22.76 -41.63 7.15
N ALA A 14 -21.78 -42.28 7.78
CA ALA A 14 -20.51 -41.69 8.15
C ALA A 14 -19.72 -41.30 6.89
N SER A 15 -19.29 -40.03 6.83
CA SER A 15 -18.34 -39.53 5.83
C SER A 15 -16.94 -39.47 6.45
N PRO A 16 -15.89 -39.67 5.65
CA PRO A 16 -14.59 -40.13 6.14
C PRO A 16 -13.74 -38.99 6.69
N THR A 17 -13.05 -39.31 7.78
CA THR A 17 -11.92 -38.57 8.36
C THR A 17 -10.85 -38.24 7.30
N PRO A 18 -10.36 -37.00 7.20
CA PRO A 18 -9.13 -36.72 6.48
C PRO A 18 -7.94 -37.15 7.33
N ASN A 19 -7.10 -37.98 6.74
CA ASN A 19 -5.82 -38.43 7.28
C ASN A 19 -4.94 -37.23 7.66
N HIS A 20 -4.49 -37.22 8.92
CA HIS A 20 -3.28 -36.52 9.33
C HIS A 20 -2.07 -37.18 8.66
N SER A 21 -1.59 -36.60 7.56
CA SER A 21 -0.20 -36.80 7.12
C SER A 21 0.62 -35.59 7.57
N ASN A 22 1.58 -35.87 8.46
CA ASN A 22 2.71 -35.01 8.77
C ASN A 22 3.37 -34.49 7.48
N ASP A 23 3.40 -33.18 7.29
CA ASP A 23 4.44 -32.52 6.51
C ASP A 23 5.00 -31.35 7.33
N ARG A 24 5.78 -31.73 8.34
CA ARG A 24 6.83 -30.86 8.89
C ARG A 24 8.02 -30.96 7.94
N HIS A 25 8.39 -29.81 7.39
CA HIS A 25 9.74 -29.37 6.98
C HIS A 25 9.76 -28.79 5.57
N ASN A 26 9.68 -27.46 5.49
CA ASN A 26 10.48 -26.70 4.54
C ASN A 26 10.93 -25.40 5.21
N ARG A 27 11.84 -25.55 6.19
CA ARG A 27 12.77 -24.48 6.54
C ARG A 27 13.79 -24.43 5.41
N LEU A 28 13.85 -23.31 4.70
CA LEU A 28 14.94 -23.00 3.78
C LEU A 28 16.25 -23.07 4.56
N SER A 29 17.02 -24.13 4.32
CA SER A 29 18.35 -24.33 4.86
C SER A 29 19.30 -23.29 4.28
N VAL A 30 20.01 -22.60 5.17
CA VAL A 30 21.22 -21.83 4.88
C VAL A 30 22.19 -22.73 4.11
N VAL A 31 22.51 -22.36 2.87
CA VAL A 31 23.55 -23.01 2.08
C VAL A 31 24.90 -22.59 2.64
N SER A 32 25.53 -23.46 3.42
CA SER A 32 26.97 -23.42 3.67
C SER A 32 27.69 -23.95 2.44
N LEU A 33 28.46 -23.08 1.76
CA LEU A 33 29.37 -23.47 0.69
C LEU A 33 30.51 -24.32 1.29
N GLY A 34 30.41 -25.64 1.16
CA GLY A 34 31.50 -26.57 1.41
C GLY A 34 32.46 -26.59 0.22
N LEU A 35 33.76 -26.40 0.49
CA LEU A 35 34.84 -26.66 -0.45
C LEU A 35 35.02 -28.18 -0.64
N PRO A 36 35.17 -28.70 -1.87
CA PRO A 36 35.68 -30.05 -2.08
C PRO A 36 37.21 -30.05 -2.19
N GLY A 37 37.85 -30.95 -1.43
CA GLY A 37 39.24 -31.39 -1.62
C GLY A 37 39.41 -32.13 -2.95
N GLN A 38 40.52 -31.86 -3.65
CA GLN A 38 41.72 -32.71 -3.77
C GLN A 38 41.53 -33.99 -4.59
N ASP A 39 42.17 -34.00 -5.77
CA ASP A 39 42.86 -35.17 -6.31
C ASP A 39 44.14 -34.70 -7.03
N GLU A 40 45.20 -35.51 -6.88
CA GLU A 40 46.59 -35.31 -7.28
C GLU A 40 46.82 -35.63 -8.77
N ASP A 41 47.71 -34.90 -9.47
CA ASP A 41 49.03 -35.43 -9.92
C ASP A 41 49.79 -34.54 -10.94
N ALA A 42 51.10 -34.40 -10.64
CA ALA A 42 52.29 -34.42 -11.53
C ALA A 42 52.76 -33.22 -12.40
N MET A 43 54.04 -32.87 -12.16
CA MET A 43 55.08 -32.23 -13.02
C MET A 43 54.95 -30.70 -13.25
N SER A 44 55.95 -29.82 -13.13
CA SER A 44 57.41 -29.90 -13.13
C SER A 44 58.03 -28.60 -12.58
N ALA A 45 59.31 -28.67 -12.16
CA ALA A 45 60.10 -27.64 -11.51
C ALA A 45 60.30 -26.31 -12.29
N SER A 46 60.34 -25.18 -11.58
CA SER A 46 61.44 -24.19 -11.66
C SER A 46 61.24 -22.97 -10.72
N SER A 47 62.36 -22.55 -10.13
CA SER A 47 62.68 -21.20 -9.61
C SER A 47 61.78 -20.56 -8.53
N VAL A 48 62.31 -20.54 -7.31
CA VAL A 48 61.84 -19.76 -6.15
C VAL A 48 62.38 -18.32 -6.22
N PRO A 49 61.50 -17.30 -6.13
CA PRO A 49 61.82 -16.04 -5.49
C PRO A 49 61.01 -15.90 -4.19
N SER A 50 61.71 -15.53 -3.12
CA SER A 50 61.17 -15.23 -1.78
C SER A 50 59.98 -14.26 -1.87
N MET A 51 58.77 -14.74 -1.59
CA MET A 51 57.59 -13.90 -1.39
C MET A 51 57.42 -13.57 0.10
N GLU A 52 57.31 -12.28 0.37
CA GLU A 52 56.89 -11.71 1.64
C GLU A 52 55.55 -12.31 2.12
N PRO A 53 55.33 -12.40 3.44
CA PRO A 53 54.07 -12.91 3.96
C PRO A 53 52.89 -12.07 3.44
N PRO A 54 51.76 -12.71 3.09
CA PRO A 54 50.58 -11.99 2.63
C PRO A 54 50.14 -11.00 3.73
N PRO A 55 49.63 -9.81 3.35
CA PRO A 55 49.12 -8.87 4.32
C PRO A 55 47.99 -9.58 5.07
N THR A 56 48.13 -9.65 6.40
CA THR A 56 47.04 -9.98 7.31
C THR A 56 45.80 -9.23 6.86
N MET A 57 44.78 -9.97 6.42
CA MET A 57 43.43 -9.45 6.24
C MET A 57 43.10 -8.62 7.49
N PRO A 58 42.61 -7.38 7.36
CA PRO A 58 42.22 -6.62 8.53
C PRO A 58 41.13 -7.43 9.21
N SER A 59 41.45 -7.94 10.40
CA SER A 59 40.44 -8.28 11.38
C SER A 59 39.51 -7.08 11.44
N THR A 60 38.26 -7.26 11.03
CA THR A 60 37.20 -6.27 11.26
C THR A 60 37.09 -6.11 12.77
N GLY A 61 37.82 -5.12 13.28
CA GLY A 61 37.83 -4.78 14.68
C GLY A 61 36.42 -4.38 15.06
N PHE A 62 35.85 -5.11 16.02
CA PHE A 62 34.77 -4.60 16.84
C PHE A 62 35.32 -3.39 17.61
N GLY A 63 34.86 -2.20 17.24
CA GLY A 63 35.04 -0.98 18.04
C GLY A 63 35.58 0.21 17.24
N GLY A 64 34.73 1.21 17.02
CA GLY A 64 35.21 2.61 16.94
C GLY A 64 34.72 3.51 15.82
N GLU A 65 33.48 3.42 15.33
CA GLU A 65 32.67 4.52 14.77
C GLU A 65 31.21 4.09 14.95
N GLU A 66 30.40 4.86 15.69
CA GLU A 66 29.06 4.43 16.16
C GLU A 66 28.18 3.85 15.03
N GLU A 67 27.75 2.59 15.20
CA GLU A 67 27.11 1.76 14.16
C GLU A 67 25.86 2.44 13.56
N LYS A 68 26.04 2.95 12.34
CA LYS A 68 24.98 3.48 11.49
C LYS A 68 24.14 2.35 10.91
N ILE A 69 22.82 2.50 10.89
CA ILE A 69 21.91 1.47 10.36
C ILE A 69 21.85 1.58 8.84
N CYS A 70 22.25 0.54 8.11
CA CYS A 70 22.18 0.46 6.64
C CYS A 70 22.72 1.70 5.91
N ASN A 71 23.85 2.26 6.36
CA ASN A 71 24.48 3.49 5.83
C ASN A 71 23.62 4.76 5.95
N THR A 72 22.68 4.79 6.90
CA THR A 72 21.87 5.97 7.21
C THR A 72 22.55 6.81 8.30
N GLU A 73 22.04 8.02 8.56
CA GLU A 73 22.54 8.85 9.67
C GLU A 73 22.08 8.35 11.05
N LEU A 74 21.13 7.41 11.09
CA LEU A 74 20.53 6.93 12.33
C LEU A 74 21.36 5.82 12.97
N ARG A 75 21.47 5.91 14.30
CA ARG A 75 22.23 4.99 15.15
C ARG A 75 21.29 4.13 15.97
N ILE A 76 21.64 2.86 16.18
CA ILE A 76 20.81 1.92 16.96
C ILE A 76 20.55 2.42 18.39
N LYS A 77 21.57 2.99 19.05
CA LYS A 77 21.44 3.55 20.41
C LYS A 77 20.38 4.63 20.50
N TRP A 78 20.26 5.46 19.47
CA TRP A 78 19.23 6.49 19.42
C TRP A 78 17.82 5.89 19.28
N ILE A 79 17.67 4.84 18.45
CA ILE A 79 16.39 4.12 18.29
C ILE A 79 15.99 3.44 19.60
N VAL A 80 16.90 2.70 20.23
CA VAL A 80 16.63 2.04 21.52
C VAL A 80 16.21 3.05 22.59
N ARG A 81 16.87 4.21 22.65
CA ARG A 81 16.46 5.32 23.53
C ARG A 81 15.05 5.84 23.24
N LYS A 82 14.60 5.81 21.98
CA LYS A 82 13.21 6.16 21.65
C LYS A 82 12.23 5.07 22.03
N LEU A 83 12.61 3.80 21.89
CA LEU A 83 11.79 2.68 22.34
C LEU A 83 11.63 2.64 23.87
N THR A 84 12.61 3.14 24.65
CA THR A 84 12.47 3.20 26.12
C THR A 84 11.35 4.13 26.59
N GLU A 85 10.85 5.01 25.73
CA GLU A 85 9.67 5.86 26.02
C GLU A 85 8.35 5.04 26.01
N HIS A 86 8.36 3.86 25.38
CA HIS A 86 7.19 2.98 25.20
C HIS A 86 7.32 1.61 25.88
N PHE A 87 8.54 1.15 26.12
CA PHE A 87 8.85 -0.19 26.61
C PHE A 87 9.76 -0.16 27.83
N PRO A 88 9.65 -1.13 28.76
CA PRO A 88 10.48 -1.23 29.96
C PRO A 88 11.88 -1.78 29.65
N ILE A 89 12.63 -1.09 28.79
CA ILE A 89 13.95 -1.51 28.33
C ILE A 89 15.00 -1.13 29.39
N HIS A 90 15.79 -2.11 29.82
CA HIS A 90 16.87 -1.94 30.79
C HIS A 90 18.24 -2.43 30.30
N GLU A 91 18.32 -2.85 29.03
CA GLU A 91 19.49 -3.47 28.40
C GLU A 91 19.63 -3.03 26.93
N GLU A 92 20.82 -3.20 26.36
CA GLU A 92 21.03 -3.00 24.92
C GLU A 92 20.73 -4.31 24.17
N PRO A 93 19.87 -4.32 23.15
CA PRO A 93 19.57 -5.53 22.39
C PRO A 93 20.70 -5.89 21.42
N GLN A 94 20.88 -7.18 21.15
CA GLN A 94 21.49 -7.60 19.89
C GLN A 94 20.54 -7.26 18.75
N TRP A 95 21.07 -6.90 17.58
CA TRP A 95 20.21 -6.45 16.49
C TRP A 95 20.74 -6.82 15.11
N ILE A 96 19.80 -6.93 14.17
CA ILE A 96 20.08 -6.99 12.73
C ILE A 96 19.14 -6.03 12.02
N ALA A 97 19.57 -5.49 10.89
CA ALA A 97 18.76 -4.61 10.07
C ALA A 97 18.67 -5.16 8.65
N GLU A 98 17.45 -5.25 8.12
CA GLU A 98 17.18 -5.62 6.73
C GLU A 98 16.40 -4.52 6.03
N ARG A 99 16.80 -4.21 4.80
CA ARG A 99 16.07 -3.25 3.98
C ARG A 99 14.89 -3.96 3.32
N LEU A 100 13.68 -3.45 3.56
CA LEU A 100 12.44 -4.03 3.03
C LEU A 100 12.18 -3.61 1.58
N ASN A 101 12.53 -2.37 1.21
CA ASN A 101 12.39 -1.91 -0.17
C ASN A 101 13.72 -2.07 -0.95
N ARG A 102 13.69 -2.79 -2.07
CA ARG A 102 14.91 -3.04 -2.89
C ARG A 102 15.10 -1.95 -3.94
N LYS A 103 16.34 -1.45 -4.05
CA LYS A 103 16.78 -0.60 -5.17
C LYS A 103 16.78 -1.39 -6.46
N THR A 104 16.00 -0.98 -7.46
CA THR A 104 16.41 -1.19 -8.86
C THR A 104 17.39 -0.08 -9.24
N SER A 105 18.43 -0.39 -10.01
CA SER A 105 19.57 0.49 -10.30
C SER A 105 19.23 1.83 -10.99
N THR A 106 17.97 2.02 -11.38
CA THR A 106 17.49 3.15 -12.19
C THR A 106 16.54 4.10 -11.47
N GLU A 107 16.21 3.87 -10.20
CA GLU A 107 15.15 4.64 -9.52
C GLU A 107 15.58 5.34 -8.23
N ILE A 108 15.10 6.58 -8.09
CA ILE A 108 15.11 7.33 -6.85
C ILE A 108 13.95 6.79 -6.00
N GLU A 109 14.26 6.04 -4.96
CA GLU A 109 13.25 5.63 -3.97
C GLU A 109 12.71 6.83 -3.22
N SER A 110 11.40 6.92 -3.00
CA SER A 110 10.78 8.00 -2.23
C SER A 110 11.24 8.04 -0.76
N SER A 111 11.59 6.87 -0.21
CA SER A 111 12.08 6.66 1.15
C SER A 111 12.87 5.35 1.24
N THR A 112 13.66 5.16 2.29
CA THR A 112 14.27 3.87 2.67
C THR A 112 13.46 3.26 3.81
N VAL A 113 13.07 1.99 3.66
CA VAL A 113 12.29 1.24 4.67
C VAL A 113 13.13 0.08 5.19
N ILE A 114 13.31 0.01 6.50
CA ILE A 114 14.21 -0.94 7.16
C ILE A 114 13.45 -1.64 8.28
N ARG A 115 13.50 -2.97 8.35
CA ARG A 115 13.14 -3.71 9.55
C ARG A 115 14.38 -3.85 10.42
N ILE A 116 14.23 -3.57 11.70
CA ILE A 116 15.25 -3.83 12.71
C ILE A 116 14.71 -4.93 13.60
N THR A 117 15.37 -6.08 13.60
CA THR A 117 15.06 -7.19 14.51
C THR A 117 15.94 -7.07 15.74
N LEU A 118 15.32 -7.16 16.92
CA LEU A 118 15.89 -6.94 18.24
C LEU A 118 15.83 -8.25 19.03
N ALA A 119 16.98 -8.68 19.53
CA ALA A 119 17.13 -9.80 20.43
C ALA A 119 17.53 -9.29 21.80
N TRP A 120 16.59 -9.39 22.74
CA TRP A 120 16.73 -9.00 24.14
C TRP A 120 17.33 -10.16 24.95
N GLU A 121 18.12 -9.86 25.98
CA GLU A 121 18.58 -10.88 26.93
C GLU A 121 17.43 -11.30 27.87
N SER A 122 16.57 -10.34 28.21
CA SER A 122 15.33 -10.57 28.95
C SER A 122 14.27 -11.25 28.10
N GLU A 123 13.57 -12.23 28.68
CA GLU A 123 12.41 -12.90 28.06
C GLU A 123 11.11 -12.10 28.27
N ASP A 124 11.16 -10.77 28.46
CA ASP A 124 9.95 -9.96 28.68
C ASP A 124 9.11 -9.90 27.39
N PRO A 125 7.91 -10.50 27.36
CA PRO A 125 7.09 -10.58 26.14
C PRO A 125 6.55 -9.22 25.68
N ARG A 126 6.71 -8.16 26.50
CA ARG A 126 6.30 -6.80 26.15
C ARG A 126 7.32 -6.09 25.26
N LEU A 127 8.55 -6.57 25.19
CA LEU A 127 9.59 -5.95 24.35
C LEU A 127 9.36 -6.30 22.87
N PRO A 128 9.51 -5.33 21.95
CA PRO A 128 9.28 -5.56 20.54
C PRO A 128 10.39 -6.45 19.96
N ARG A 129 10.03 -7.49 19.18
CA ARG A 129 11.04 -8.34 18.52
C ARG A 129 11.54 -7.69 17.24
N SER A 130 10.75 -6.84 16.62
CA SER A 130 11.19 -5.97 15.55
C SER A 130 10.40 -4.66 15.50
N VAL A 131 11.00 -3.69 14.81
CA VAL A 131 10.39 -2.40 14.48
C VAL A 131 10.68 -2.05 13.03
N VAL A 132 9.79 -1.28 12.40
CA VAL A 132 10.00 -0.73 11.07
C VAL A 132 10.44 0.73 11.18
N LEU A 133 11.48 1.06 10.42
CA LEU A 133 12.07 2.38 10.31
C LEU A 133 11.89 2.88 8.86
N LYS A 134 11.15 3.97 8.69
CA LYS A 134 11.00 4.67 7.40
C LYS A 134 11.77 5.98 7.44
N ILE A 135 12.67 6.17 6.47
CA ILE A 135 13.60 7.31 6.40
C ILE A 135 13.40 7.98 5.04
N PRO A 136 13.23 9.31 4.95
CA PRO A 136 13.18 9.99 3.67
C PRO A 136 14.52 9.90 2.93
N LEU A 137 14.52 10.27 1.66
CA LEU A 137 15.73 10.43 0.85
C LEU A 137 16.87 11.14 1.59
N ALA A 138 18.14 10.80 1.32
CA ALA A 138 19.29 11.52 1.89
C ALA A 138 19.25 13.01 1.53
N LYS A 139 19.86 13.88 2.34
CA LYS A 139 19.75 15.34 2.20
C LYS A 139 20.21 15.81 0.80
N GLU A 140 21.28 15.23 0.29
CA GLU A 140 21.85 15.53 -1.03
C GLU A 140 20.88 15.15 -2.16
N ALA A 141 20.18 14.03 -2.00
CA ALA A 141 19.16 13.58 -2.95
C ALA A 141 17.84 14.39 -2.87
N ARG A 142 17.75 15.39 -1.97
CA ARG A 142 16.59 16.31 -1.86
C ARG A 142 16.83 17.65 -2.57
N GLU A 143 17.99 17.86 -3.17
CA GLU A 143 18.34 19.17 -3.76
C GLU A 143 17.66 19.41 -5.12
N ASP A 144 17.33 18.34 -5.86
CA ASP A 144 16.55 18.45 -7.08
C ASP A 144 15.02 18.52 -6.81
N GLU A 145 14.25 18.82 -7.85
CA GLU A 145 12.80 18.97 -7.76
C GLU A 145 12.09 17.68 -7.32
N LYS A 146 12.54 16.53 -7.82
CA LYS A 146 11.95 15.21 -7.55
C LYS A 146 12.22 14.78 -6.10
N GLY A 147 13.41 15.05 -5.58
CA GLY A 147 13.79 14.85 -4.19
C GLY A 147 12.99 15.72 -3.22
N ARG A 148 12.79 17.00 -3.56
CA ARG A 148 11.91 17.90 -2.78
C ARG A 148 10.46 17.42 -2.78
N PHE A 149 9.98 16.92 -3.90
CA PHE A 149 8.64 16.33 -4.03
C PHE A 149 8.47 15.14 -3.08
N TYR A 150 9.34 14.13 -3.14
CA TYR A 150 9.25 12.96 -2.25
C TYR A 150 9.42 13.31 -0.77
N TYR A 151 10.30 14.27 -0.44
CA TYR A 151 10.42 14.74 0.94
C TYR A 151 9.14 15.43 1.44
N THR A 152 8.40 16.09 0.55
CA THR A 152 7.10 16.68 0.89
C THR A 152 6.06 15.60 1.16
N LEU A 153 6.04 14.51 0.38
CA LEU A 153 5.18 13.36 0.63
C LEU A 153 5.51 12.64 1.95
N PHE A 154 6.80 12.51 2.29
CA PHE A 154 7.21 11.96 3.59
C PHE A 154 6.71 12.80 4.78
N LYS A 155 6.80 14.15 4.70
CA LYS A 155 6.26 15.03 5.76
C LYS A 155 4.74 14.91 5.89
N ARG A 156 4.04 14.74 4.77
CA ARG A 156 2.60 14.50 4.74
C ARG A 156 2.24 13.20 5.46
N GLU A 157 2.94 12.11 5.16
CA GLU A 157 2.78 10.84 5.86
C GLU A 157 3.07 10.97 7.37
N CYS A 158 4.10 11.73 7.76
CA CYS A 158 4.34 12.02 9.18
C CYS A 158 3.14 12.71 9.83
N ASN A 159 2.54 13.70 9.17
CA ASN A 159 1.37 14.41 9.70
C ASN A 159 0.12 13.52 9.73
N ALA A 160 -0.03 12.61 8.77
CA ALA A 160 -1.10 11.62 8.77
C ALA A 160 -1.00 10.72 9.98
N PHE A 161 0.16 10.10 10.23
CA PHE A 161 0.37 9.23 11.38
C PHE A 161 0.26 9.94 12.72
N ASP A 162 0.67 11.20 12.80
CA ASP A 162 0.50 12.06 13.98
C ASP A 162 -1.00 12.22 14.33
N TRP A 163 -1.85 12.43 13.32
CA TRP A 163 -3.30 12.52 13.53
C TRP A 163 -3.95 11.14 13.75
N LEU A 164 -3.58 10.12 12.98
CA LEU A 164 -4.18 8.78 13.03
C LEU A 164 -4.02 8.08 14.38
N GLN A 165 -2.99 8.39 15.15
CA GLN A 165 -2.84 7.92 16.52
C GLN A 165 -4.01 8.29 17.45
N HIS A 166 -4.79 9.31 17.08
CA HIS A 166 -5.96 9.75 17.83
C HIS A 166 -7.28 9.14 17.31
N VAL A 167 -7.23 8.41 16.20
CA VAL A 167 -8.39 7.72 15.61
C VAL A 167 -8.54 6.36 16.29
N LYS A 168 -9.55 6.24 17.15
CA LYS A 168 -9.81 4.99 17.87
C LYS A 168 -10.18 3.87 16.92
N ASP A 169 -9.67 2.68 17.23
CA ASP A 169 -10.04 1.41 16.60
C ASP A 169 -9.85 1.40 15.07
N PHE A 170 -8.90 2.17 14.54
CA PHE A 170 -8.56 2.18 13.12
C PHE A 170 -7.29 1.36 12.89
N SER A 171 -7.30 0.52 11.86
CA SER A 171 -6.18 -0.36 11.54
C SER A 171 -4.98 0.41 10.98
N THR A 172 -4.06 0.81 11.85
CA THR A 172 -2.80 1.49 11.52
C THR A 172 -1.69 0.93 12.43
N PRO A 173 -0.43 0.84 11.97
CA PRO A 173 0.66 0.42 12.85
C PRO A 173 0.80 1.38 14.04
N ILE A 174 1.15 0.85 15.21
CA ILE A 174 1.53 1.69 16.35
C ILE A 174 2.77 2.49 15.97
N ILE A 175 2.71 3.81 16.18
CA ILE A 175 3.82 4.70 15.90
C ILE A 175 4.56 5.00 17.19
N TYR A 176 5.81 4.57 17.28
CA TYR A 176 6.66 4.80 18.45
C TYR A 176 7.36 6.17 18.39
N HIS A 177 7.67 6.66 17.19
CA HIS A 177 8.31 7.96 17.06
C HIS A 177 8.15 8.58 15.67
N ILE A 178 7.93 9.90 15.62
CA ILE A 178 7.95 10.68 14.38
C ILE A 178 8.95 11.82 14.53
N LYS A 179 9.89 11.90 13.60
CA LYS A 179 10.84 13.01 13.47
C LYS A 179 10.75 13.59 12.07
N LYS A 180 10.05 14.73 11.93
CA LYS A 180 9.76 15.36 10.61
C LYS A 180 11.00 15.99 9.96
N HIS A 181 11.96 16.46 10.76
CA HIS A 181 13.14 17.19 10.31
C HIS A 181 14.43 16.53 10.79
N GLY A 182 15.46 16.52 9.94
CA GLY A 182 16.81 16.15 10.37
C GLY A 182 17.43 17.25 11.23
N ASN A 183 18.21 16.86 12.23
CA ASN A 183 19.05 17.74 13.04
C ASN A 183 20.42 17.07 13.27
N GLU A 184 21.26 17.62 14.16
CA GLU A 184 22.58 17.07 14.48
C GLU A 184 22.54 15.61 14.98
N ASP A 185 21.43 15.18 15.59
CA ASP A 185 21.21 13.80 16.07
C ASP A 185 20.66 12.85 14.98
N GLY A 186 20.63 13.27 13.71
CA GLY A 186 20.27 12.44 12.55
C GLY A 186 19.07 12.95 11.73
N GLY A 187 18.84 12.35 10.57
CA GLY A 187 17.75 12.66 9.64
C GLY A 187 16.32 12.50 10.18
N GLY A 188 15.34 12.94 9.39
CA GLY A 188 13.92 12.67 9.69
C GLY A 188 13.61 11.17 9.59
N CYS A 189 12.64 10.67 10.35
CA CYS A 189 12.25 9.27 10.33
C CYS A 189 10.89 9.01 10.98
N ILE A 190 10.34 7.82 10.74
CA ILE A 190 9.22 7.25 11.47
C ILE A 190 9.68 5.89 12.01
N ILE A 191 9.51 5.67 13.32
CA ILE A 191 9.69 4.36 13.97
C ILE A 191 8.29 3.83 14.28
N MET A 192 7.95 2.66 13.78
CA MET A 192 6.62 2.06 13.91
C MET A 192 6.66 0.55 14.18
N GLU A 193 5.53 0.01 14.61
CA GLU A 193 5.24 -1.41 14.74
C GLU A 193 5.59 -2.16 13.46
N ASP A 194 6.25 -3.32 13.62
CA ASP A 194 6.40 -4.26 12.53
C ASP A 194 5.17 -5.17 12.44
N LEU A 195 4.21 -4.77 11.61
CA LEU A 195 3.02 -5.58 11.35
C LEU A 195 3.35 -6.99 10.83
N GLY A 196 4.53 -7.19 10.24
CA GLY A 196 4.98 -8.49 9.74
C GLY A 196 5.13 -9.57 10.82
N GLU A 197 5.12 -9.22 12.10
CA GLU A 197 5.12 -10.20 13.20
C GLU A 197 3.78 -10.94 13.36
N ARG A 198 2.66 -10.30 12.98
CA ARG A 198 1.30 -10.83 13.20
C ARG A 198 0.40 -10.80 11.97
N ALA A 199 0.82 -10.14 10.90
CA ALA A 199 0.02 -9.92 9.71
C ALA A 199 0.86 -10.09 8.44
N GLN A 200 0.19 -10.46 7.36
CA GLN A 200 0.77 -10.63 6.04
C GLN A 200 0.45 -9.41 5.17
N GLN A 201 1.50 -8.76 4.67
CA GLN A 201 1.37 -7.75 3.61
C GLN A 201 0.80 -8.40 2.35
N GLN A 202 -0.21 -7.77 1.76
CA GLN A 202 -0.89 -8.32 0.60
C GLN A 202 -0.13 -8.00 -0.69
N ASP A 203 -0.25 -8.88 -1.68
CA ASP A 203 0.51 -8.80 -2.92
C ASP A 203 -0.18 -7.86 -3.93
N GLU A 204 0.57 -6.93 -4.50
CA GLU A 204 0.07 -5.99 -5.51
C GLU A 204 -0.46 -6.69 -6.76
N LYS A 205 0.18 -7.79 -7.16
CA LYS A 205 -0.12 -8.49 -8.41
C LYS A 205 -1.52 -9.10 -8.34
N ASN A 206 -1.80 -9.81 -7.25
CA ASN A 206 -3.07 -10.47 -7.04
C ASN A 206 -4.18 -9.51 -6.56
N GLY A 207 -3.83 -8.38 -5.95
CA GLY A 207 -4.80 -7.48 -5.35
C GLY A 207 -5.31 -8.02 -4.01
N LEU A 208 -6.58 -7.79 -3.69
CA LEU A 208 -7.23 -8.31 -2.49
C LEU A 208 -8.42 -9.18 -2.87
N GLY A 209 -8.69 -10.21 -2.08
CA GLY A 209 -9.95 -10.94 -2.14
C GLY A 209 -11.13 -10.04 -1.74
N ILE A 210 -12.33 -10.42 -2.19
CA ILE A 210 -13.56 -9.64 -1.97
C ILE A 210 -13.85 -9.33 -0.49
N GLU A 211 -13.59 -10.28 0.41
CA GLU A 211 -13.80 -10.10 1.85
C GLU A 211 -12.84 -9.03 2.42
N ASN A 212 -11.57 -9.08 2.01
CA ASN A 212 -10.57 -8.09 2.41
C ASN A 212 -10.85 -6.71 1.79
N VAL A 213 -11.43 -6.62 0.60
CA VAL A 213 -11.90 -5.33 0.06
C VAL A 213 -13.11 -4.81 0.86
N GLY A 214 -14.04 -5.69 1.23
CA GLY A 214 -15.16 -5.33 2.11
C GLY A 214 -14.67 -4.77 3.43
N ASP A 215 -13.67 -5.41 4.04
CA ASP A 215 -13.05 -4.94 5.28
C ASP A 215 -12.26 -3.64 5.09
N LEU A 216 -11.56 -3.48 3.97
CA LEU A 216 -10.85 -2.23 3.63
C LEU A 216 -11.83 -1.07 3.55
N LEU A 217 -12.96 -1.26 2.87
CA LEU A 217 -14.01 -0.25 2.80
C LEU A 217 -14.64 0.02 4.17
N PHE A 218 -14.75 -0.98 5.05
CA PHE A 218 -15.17 -0.77 6.44
C PHE A 218 -14.18 0.14 7.18
N GLN A 219 -12.87 -0.14 7.13
CA GLN A 219 -11.84 0.70 7.76
C GLN A 219 -11.84 2.13 7.19
N LEU A 220 -11.95 2.27 5.87
CA LEU A 220 -12.05 3.57 5.20
C LEU A 220 -13.32 4.34 5.61
N ALA A 221 -14.46 3.67 5.78
CA ALA A 221 -15.68 4.31 6.28
C ALA A 221 -15.48 4.91 7.69
N ARG A 222 -14.73 4.23 8.56
CA ARG A 222 -14.38 4.74 9.90
C ARG A 222 -13.48 5.95 9.83
N LEU A 223 -12.42 5.89 9.00
CA LEU A 223 -11.52 7.01 8.74
C LEU A 223 -12.29 8.24 8.23
N HIS A 224 -13.12 8.03 7.21
CA HIS A 224 -13.91 9.09 6.59
C HIS A 224 -14.92 9.68 7.56
N ALA A 225 -15.61 8.85 8.35
CA ALA A 225 -16.51 9.32 9.39
C ALA A 225 -15.78 10.13 10.48
N GLN A 226 -14.60 9.68 10.92
CA GLN A 226 -13.84 10.37 11.95
C GLN A 226 -13.30 11.71 11.43
N SER A 227 -12.69 11.74 10.25
CA SER A 227 -12.19 12.97 9.61
C SER A 227 -13.31 13.89 9.14
N TRP A 228 -14.54 13.39 8.99
CA TRP A 228 -15.71 14.22 8.85
C TRP A 228 -15.96 15.02 10.14
N ARG A 229 -16.01 14.34 11.28
CA ARG A 229 -16.33 14.97 12.57
C ARG A 229 -15.21 15.85 13.12
N ASP A 230 -14.00 15.32 13.11
CA ASP A 230 -12.81 16.01 13.57
C ASP A 230 -12.12 16.65 12.37
N LYS A 231 -12.00 17.98 12.38
CA LYS A 231 -11.35 18.76 11.33
C LYS A 231 -9.93 19.19 11.68
N GLN A 232 -9.36 18.77 12.82
CA GLN A 232 -8.00 19.16 13.19
C GLN A 232 -6.96 18.78 12.11
N TRP A 233 -7.15 17.62 11.48
CA TRP A 233 -6.28 17.14 10.40
C TRP A 233 -6.16 18.09 9.19
N THR A 234 -7.16 18.94 8.90
CA THR A 234 -7.12 19.83 7.73
C THR A 234 -6.04 20.90 7.84
N THR A 235 -5.58 21.21 9.06
CA THR A 235 -4.46 22.13 9.30
C THR A 235 -3.11 21.41 9.33
N MET A 236 -3.11 20.09 9.53
CA MET A 236 -1.91 19.25 9.60
C MET A 236 -1.54 18.70 8.23
N ILE A 237 -2.52 18.37 7.40
CA ILE A 237 -2.33 17.71 6.10
C ILE A 237 -2.73 18.70 5.01
N ALA A 238 -1.72 19.25 4.33
CA ALA A 238 -1.93 20.21 3.24
C ALA A 238 -2.62 19.56 2.02
N ASP A 239 -3.15 20.34 1.09
CA ASP A 239 -3.65 19.79 -0.18
C ASP A 239 -2.52 19.22 -1.05
N LEU A 240 -2.86 18.38 -2.04
CA LEU A 240 -1.88 17.84 -2.98
C LEU A 240 -1.31 18.95 -3.86
N PRO A 241 0.03 19.02 -4.06
CA PRO A 241 0.62 20.00 -4.96
C PRO A 241 0.31 19.67 -6.43
N VAL A 242 0.28 20.67 -7.32
CA VAL A 242 0.07 20.48 -8.77
C VAL A 242 1.03 19.46 -9.39
N SER A 243 2.28 19.41 -8.88
CA SER A 243 3.28 18.43 -9.33
C SER A 243 2.89 16.99 -9.03
N PHE A 244 2.03 16.73 -8.04
CA PHE A 244 1.46 15.40 -7.78
C PHE A 244 0.59 14.95 -8.96
N PHE A 245 -0.35 15.79 -9.41
CA PHE A 245 -1.23 15.47 -10.54
C PHE A 245 -0.47 15.36 -11.86
N SER A 246 0.58 16.16 -12.03
CA SER A 246 1.47 16.05 -13.19
C SER A 246 2.28 14.74 -13.19
N ASN A 247 2.73 14.29 -12.02
CA ASN A 247 3.38 12.99 -11.88
C ASN A 247 2.40 11.84 -12.15
N GLU A 248 1.21 11.85 -11.55
CA GLU A 248 0.17 10.83 -11.73
C GLU A 248 -0.32 10.72 -13.18
N ALA A 249 -0.51 11.86 -13.86
CA ALA A 249 -0.88 11.90 -15.27
C ALA A 249 0.15 11.17 -16.17
N GLY A 250 1.44 11.36 -15.88
CA GLY A 250 2.54 10.79 -16.66
C GLY A 250 2.53 11.20 -18.13
N SER A 251 3.23 10.43 -18.97
CA SER A 251 3.23 10.60 -20.43
C SER A 251 2.15 9.72 -21.06
N PHE A 252 1.08 10.34 -21.59
CA PHE A 252 0.05 9.59 -22.32
C PHE A 252 0.62 8.89 -23.57
N ALA A 253 1.63 9.46 -24.21
CA ALA A 253 2.30 8.84 -25.35
C ALA A 253 2.96 7.50 -24.95
N ASP A 254 3.65 7.47 -23.81
CA ASP A 254 4.30 6.27 -23.28
C ASP A 254 3.26 5.22 -22.87
N VAL A 255 2.14 5.66 -22.27
CA VAL A 255 1.00 4.80 -21.92
C VAL A 255 0.41 4.17 -23.18
N LEU A 256 0.13 4.99 -24.19
CA LEU A 256 -0.45 4.55 -25.46
C LEU A 256 0.46 3.51 -26.13
N GLU A 257 1.75 3.80 -26.23
CA GLU A 257 2.73 2.86 -26.79
C GLU A 257 2.76 1.55 -26.01
N TYR A 258 3.00 1.61 -24.70
CA TYR A 258 3.14 0.42 -23.87
C TYR A 258 1.89 -0.46 -23.89
N PHE A 259 0.71 0.10 -23.58
CA PHE A 259 -0.51 -0.70 -23.48
C PHE A 259 -0.99 -1.23 -24.83
N THR A 260 -0.68 -0.53 -25.94
CA THR A 260 -0.91 -1.09 -27.29
C THR A 260 -0.11 -2.37 -27.50
N THR A 261 1.17 -2.39 -27.11
CA THR A 261 1.99 -3.62 -27.21
C THR A 261 1.50 -4.76 -26.29
N LYS A 262 0.75 -4.41 -25.25
CA LYS A 262 0.15 -5.35 -24.29
C LYS A 262 -1.33 -5.66 -24.59
N GLY A 263 -1.80 -5.36 -25.81
CA GLY A 263 -3.11 -5.79 -26.30
C GLY A 263 -4.27 -4.83 -26.02
N ALA A 264 -4.02 -3.63 -25.48
CA ALA A 264 -5.04 -2.59 -25.42
C ALA A 264 -5.33 -2.04 -26.83
N ASP A 265 -6.60 -1.70 -27.07
CA ASP A 265 -7.02 -1.05 -28.31
C ASP A 265 -6.59 0.44 -28.30
N PRO A 266 -5.73 0.88 -29.24
CA PRO A 266 -5.26 2.26 -29.30
C PRO A 266 -6.40 3.28 -29.46
N MET A 267 -7.49 2.90 -30.15
CA MET A 267 -8.64 3.79 -30.34
C MET A 267 -9.39 4.01 -29.03
N ARG A 268 -9.51 2.97 -28.20
CA ARG A 268 -10.13 3.09 -26.87
C ARG A 268 -9.29 3.97 -25.96
N LEU A 269 -7.97 3.78 -25.95
CA LEU A 269 -7.04 4.62 -25.19
C LEU A 269 -7.15 6.09 -25.59
N LYS A 270 -7.13 6.40 -26.89
CA LYS A 270 -7.31 7.77 -27.39
C LYS A 270 -8.64 8.38 -26.96
N LYS A 271 -9.72 7.60 -26.91
CA LYS A 271 -11.03 8.09 -26.47
C LYS A 271 -11.06 8.53 -25.00
N ILE A 272 -10.19 7.96 -24.17
CA ILE A 272 -10.06 8.27 -22.74
C ILE A 272 -8.85 9.18 -22.43
N GLU A 273 -8.13 9.66 -23.44
CA GLU A 273 -6.92 10.51 -23.32
C GLU A 273 -7.12 11.72 -22.40
N LYS A 274 -8.29 12.35 -22.47
CA LYS A 274 -8.63 13.53 -21.64
C LYS A 274 -8.49 13.28 -20.13
N PHE A 275 -8.62 12.04 -19.67
CA PHE A 275 -8.49 11.71 -18.26
C PHE A 275 -7.03 11.63 -17.79
N PHE A 276 -6.08 11.54 -18.73
CA PHE A 276 -4.64 11.61 -18.46
C PHE A 276 -4.12 13.05 -18.37
N ALA A 277 -4.99 14.06 -18.43
CA ALA A 277 -4.59 15.44 -18.20
C ALA A 277 -4.46 15.73 -16.70
N ALA A 278 -3.33 16.32 -16.28
CA ALA A 278 -3.11 16.72 -14.89
C ALA A 278 -4.24 17.62 -14.35
N SER A 279 -4.75 18.54 -15.17
CA SER A 279 -5.88 19.41 -14.81
C SER A 279 -7.19 18.65 -14.60
N TYR A 280 -7.43 17.55 -15.33
CA TYR A 280 -8.60 16.71 -15.09
C TYR A 280 -8.52 16.04 -13.72
N LEU A 281 -7.34 15.48 -13.38
CA LEU A 281 -7.11 14.84 -12.09
C LEU A 281 -7.25 15.85 -10.95
N GLU A 282 -6.60 17.02 -11.08
CA GLU A 282 -6.64 18.10 -10.10
C GLU A 282 -8.08 18.60 -9.86
N ASN A 283 -8.81 18.93 -10.93
CA ASN A 283 -10.19 19.42 -10.81
C ASN A 283 -11.09 18.34 -10.22
N THR A 284 -10.94 17.08 -10.63
CA THR A 284 -11.74 15.99 -10.08
C THR A 284 -11.50 15.84 -8.57
N VAL A 285 -10.26 15.87 -8.11
CA VAL A 285 -9.95 15.78 -6.67
C VAL A 285 -10.49 16.99 -5.90
N ASN A 286 -10.29 18.21 -6.43
CA ASN A 286 -10.58 19.44 -5.70
C ASN A 286 -12.06 19.86 -5.70
N GLU A 287 -12.79 19.58 -6.79
CA GLU A 287 -14.15 20.11 -7.01
C GLU A 287 -15.25 19.09 -6.71
N SER A 288 -14.94 17.78 -6.70
CA SER A 288 -15.96 16.72 -6.54
C SER A 288 -16.81 16.83 -5.29
N CYS A 289 -16.24 17.28 -4.17
CA CYS A 289 -17.00 17.41 -2.92
C CYS A 289 -18.13 18.43 -3.06
N ASP A 290 -17.85 19.57 -3.68
CA ASP A 290 -18.80 20.66 -3.85
C ASP A 290 -19.88 20.27 -4.88
N GLU A 291 -19.47 19.65 -5.99
CA GLU A 291 -20.39 19.17 -7.03
C GLU A 291 -21.36 18.11 -6.51
N LEU A 292 -20.86 17.14 -5.73
CA LEU A 292 -21.64 16.03 -5.18
C LEU A 292 -22.34 16.39 -3.87
N LYS A 293 -22.07 17.59 -3.33
CA LYS A 293 -22.60 18.09 -2.05
C LYS A 293 -22.28 17.13 -0.90
N VAL A 294 -21.04 16.67 -0.84
CA VAL A 294 -20.51 15.82 0.24
C VAL A 294 -19.37 16.54 0.96
N ALA A 295 -19.15 16.21 2.23
CA ALA A 295 -18.07 16.83 2.98
C ALA A 295 -16.71 16.28 2.56
N LYS A 296 -15.69 17.15 2.58
CA LYS A 296 -14.29 16.74 2.50
C LYS A 296 -13.92 15.87 3.71
N VAL A 297 -13.27 14.76 3.43
CA VAL A 297 -12.72 13.81 4.42
C VAL A 297 -11.22 13.64 4.19
N LEU A 298 -10.53 13.02 5.15
CA LEU A 298 -9.16 12.57 4.93
C LEU A 298 -9.21 11.31 4.05
N VAL A 299 -8.78 11.46 2.81
CA VAL A 299 -8.64 10.38 1.84
C VAL A 299 -7.26 9.76 2.01
N HIS A 300 -7.15 8.43 2.00
CA HIS A 300 -5.88 7.70 2.01
C HIS A 300 -5.10 7.94 0.72
N GLY A 301 -5.79 7.87 -0.42
CA GLY A 301 -5.26 8.20 -1.75
C GLY A 301 -4.62 7.01 -2.46
N GLU A 302 -4.10 6.03 -1.72
CA GLU A 302 -3.55 4.78 -2.30
C GLU A 302 -3.94 3.48 -1.55
N PRO A 303 -5.23 3.13 -1.45
CA PRO A 303 -5.70 1.91 -0.76
C PRO A 303 -5.44 0.64 -1.61
N PHE A 304 -4.18 0.39 -1.98
CA PHE A 304 -3.73 -0.73 -2.80
C PHE A 304 -3.25 -1.89 -1.93
N SER A 305 -3.36 -3.14 -2.39
CA SER A 305 -3.00 -4.33 -1.60
C SER A 305 -1.58 -4.30 -1.03
N SER A 306 -0.59 -3.77 -1.74
CA SER A 306 0.77 -3.61 -1.20
C SER A 306 0.86 -2.68 0.02
N ASN A 307 -0.17 -1.89 0.29
CA ASN A 307 -0.28 -1.01 1.46
C ASN A 307 -1.19 -1.58 2.56
N ILE A 308 -1.68 -2.82 2.40
CA ILE A 308 -2.60 -3.46 3.33
C ILE A 308 -1.94 -4.69 3.97
N PHE A 309 -2.03 -4.77 5.30
CA PHE A 309 -1.65 -5.93 6.08
C PHE A 309 -2.90 -6.64 6.58
N VAL A 310 -2.95 -7.95 6.37
CA VAL A 310 -4.06 -8.82 6.81
C VAL A 310 -3.56 -9.71 7.94
N ASP A 311 -4.26 -9.69 9.08
CA ASP A 311 -3.96 -10.48 10.26
C ASP A 311 -4.01 -11.98 9.93
N ILE A 312 -3.01 -12.72 10.40
CA ILE A 312 -2.90 -14.17 10.21
C ILE A 312 -3.16 -14.94 11.52
N VAL A 313 -3.37 -14.23 12.62
CA VAL A 313 -3.59 -14.76 13.96
C VAL A 313 -5.06 -14.63 14.36
N ASP A 314 -5.68 -13.48 14.10
CA ASP A 314 -7.10 -13.21 14.36
C ASP A 314 -7.83 -12.88 13.05
N THR A 315 -8.47 -13.88 12.47
CA THR A 315 -9.20 -13.76 11.20
C THR A 315 -10.71 -13.60 11.38
N ASP A 316 -11.22 -13.70 12.61
CA ASP A 316 -12.64 -13.93 12.83
C ASP A 316 -13.48 -12.66 12.63
N HIS A 317 -12.90 -11.46 12.80
CA HIS A 317 -13.59 -10.18 12.63
C HIS A 317 -12.66 -9.07 12.13
N HIS A 318 -12.89 -8.57 10.91
CA HIS A 318 -12.14 -7.46 10.31
C HIS A 318 -10.63 -7.72 10.17
N PRO A 319 -10.24 -8.56 9.19
CA PRO A 319 -8.90 -9.11 9.13
C PRO A 319 -7.82 -8.09 8.74
N ILE A 320 -8.12 -6.83 8.41
CA ILE A 320 -7.08 -5.82 8.15
C ILE A 320 -6.42 -5.40 9.46
N ALA A 321 -5.18 -5.82 9.63
CA ALA A 321 -4.30 -5.50 10.74
C ALA A 321 -3.71 -4.08 10.66
N GLY A 322 -3.53 -3.54 9.44
CA GLY A 322 -2.95 -2.22 9.26
C GLY A 322 -2.99 -1.71 7.83
N ILE A 323 -3.22 -0.41 7.68
CA ILE A 323 -3.16 0.37 6.45
C ILE A 323 -1.94 1.30 6.55
N VAL A 324 -1.02 1.20 5.60
CA VAL A 324 0.26 1.93 5.58
C VAL A 324 0.40 2.79 4.32
N ASP A 325 1.50 3.55 4.25
CA ASP A 325 1.84 4.43 3.14
C ASP A 325 0.83 5.57 2.90
N TRP A 326 0.82 6.51 3.85
CA TRP A 326 -0.03 7.69 3.84
C TRP A 326 0.58 8.86 3.06
N THR A 327 1.49 8.58 2.12
CA THR A 327 2.21 9.60 1.35
C THR A 327 1.33 10.35 0.37
N SER A 328 0.17 9.81 0.03
CA SER A 328 -0.82 10.39 -0.90
C SER A 328 -2.08 10.92 -0.22
N CYS A 329 -2.11 10.92 1.12
CA CYS A 329 -3.31 11.29 1.85
C CYS A 329 -3.61 12.79 1.75
N HIS A 330 -4.87 13.18 1.62
CA HIS A 330 -5.25 14.58 1.42
C HIS A 330 -6.72 14.85 1.75
N ALA A 331 -7.10 16.13 1.75
CA ALA A 331 -8.50 16.52 1.86
C ALA A 331 -9.22 16.29 0.53
N GLY A 332 -10.18 15.37 0.51
CA GLY A 332 -10.83 15.00 -0.75
C GLY A 332 -12.20 14.37 -0.58
N CYS A 333 -12.72 13.87 -1.70
CA CYS A 333 -13.96 13.10 -1.73
C CYS A 333 -13.65 11.64 -1.41
N PHE A 334 -14.41 11.03 -0.49
CA PHE A 334 -14.26 9.61 -0.17
C PHE A 334 -14.41 8.70 -1.40
N GLY A 335 -15.08 9.17 -2.47
CA GLY A 335 -15.23 8.45 -3.73
C GLY A 335 -13.91 8.03 -4.36
N GLU A 336 -12.83 8.78 -4.12
CA GLU A 336 -11.50 8.43 -4.59
C GLU A 336 -11.02 7.10 -4.00
N ASP A 337 -11.06 6.98 -2.68
CA ASP A 337 -10.66 5.76 -1.98
C ASP A 337 -11.56 4.59 -2.34
N LEU A 338 -12.87 4.80 -2.51
CA LEU A 338 -13.79 3.75 -2.97
C LEU A 338 -13.40 3.25 -4.36
N ALA A 339 -13.19 4.17 -5.30
CA ALA A 339 -12.84 3.85 -6.67
C ALA A 339 -11.49 3.11 -6.72
N LYS A 340 -10.47 3.62 -6.03
CA LYS A 340 -9.14 3.00 -6.00
C LYS A 340 -9.15 1.65 -5.29
N ALA A 341 -9.79 1.54 -4.12
CA ALA A 341 -9.84 0.28 -3.36
C ALA A 341 -10.52 -0.84 -4.17
N ILE A 342 -11.61 -0.54 -4.88
CA ILE A 342 -12.32 -1.53 -5.70
C ILE A 342 -11.57 -1.79 -7.01
N CYS A 343 -11.17 -0.75 -7.75
CA CYS A 343 -10.56 -0.87 -9.07
C CYS A 343 -9.18 -1.52 -9.03
N TRP A 344 -8.37 -1.19 -8.01
CA TRP A 344 -6.98 -1.64 -7.96
C TRP A 344 -6.84 -3.05 -7.40
N ASN A 345 -7.77 -3.49 -6.54
CA ASN A 345 -7.65 -4.76 -5.84
C ASN A 345 -8.49 -5.89 -6.44
N LEU A 346 -9.70 -5.61 -6.94
CA LEU A 346 -10.57 -6.66 -7.46
C LEU A 346 -10.31 -6.95 -8.94
N ASN A 347 -10.56 -8.20 -9.34
CA ASN A 347 -10.56 -8.56 -10.75
C ASN A 347 -11.83 -8.07 -11.47
N PRO A 348 -11.86 -8.07 -12.81
CA PRO A 348 -13.00 -7.53 -13.58
C PRO A 348 -14.35 -8.15 -13.26
N ARG A 349 -14.39 -9.46 -13.02
CA ARG A 349 -15.62 -10.22 -12.72
C ARG A 349 -16.18 -9.85 -11.35
N GLU A 350 -15.30 -9.74 -10.36
CA GLU A 350 -15.67 -9.31 -9.02
C GLU A 350 -16.19 -7.88 -9.03
N ARG A 351 -15.51 -6.94 -9.71
CA ARG A 351 -16.00 -5.56 -9.82
C ARG A 351 -17.38 -5.49 -10.47
N ALA A 352 -17.62 -6.26 -11.54
CA ALA A 352 -18.91 -6.27 -12.22
C ALA A 352 -20.07 -6.79 -11.34
N THR A 353 -19.78 -7.70 -10.39
CA THR A 353 -20.82 -8.38 -9.60
C THR A 353 -20.95 -7.87 -8.17
N GLN A 354 -19.88 -7.32 -7.58
CA GLN A 354 -19.81 -7.01 -6.16
C GLN A 354 -19.85 -5.51 -5.83
N THR A 355 -19.51 -4.64 -6.79
CA THR A 355 -19.39 -3.17 -6.53
C THR A 355 -20.64 -2.59 -5.86
N SER A 356 -21.83 -2.94 -6.33
CA SER A 356 -23.07 -2.42 -5.74
C SER A 356 -23.25 -2.79 -4.27
N GLN A 357 -22.92 -4.02 -3.89
CA GLN A 357 -23.02 -4.49 -2.51
C GLN A 357 -21.94 -3.83 -1.63
N LEU A 358 -20.72 -3.72 -2.13
CA LEU A 358 -19.61 -3.04 -1.44
C LEU A 358 -19.92 -1.57 -1.15
N LEU A 359 -20.47 -0.84 -2.12
CA LEU A 359 -20.85 0.57 -1.94
C LEU A 359 -22.00 0.73 -0.93
N GLN A 360 -22.97 -0.20 -0.91
CA GLN A 360 -24.04 -0.20 0.09
C GLN A 360 -23.50 -0.49 1.50
N ALA A 361 -22.60 -1.47 1.63
CA ALA A 361 -21.96 -1.79 2.91
C ALA A 361 -21.14 -0.60 3.42
N TYR A 362 -20.35 0.04 2.55
CA TYR A 362 -19.61 1.26 2.89
C TYR A 362 -20.55 2.38 3.34
N HIS A 363 -21.64 2.63 2.59
CA HIS A 363 -22.63 3.67 2.94
C HIS A 363 -23.24 3.43 4.32
N TYR A 364 -23.67 2.20 4.60
CA TYR A 364 -24.21 1.81 5.90
C TYR A 364 -23.21 2.12 7.03
N GLN A 365 -21.95 1.72 6.85
CA GLN A 365 -20.91 1.95 7.85
C GLN A 365 -20.57 3.43 8.01
N LEU A 366 -20.51 4.18 6.92
CA LEU A 366 -20.26 5.63 6.98
C LEU A 366 -21.36 6.35 7.76
N VAL A 367 -22.64 6.03 7.53
CA VAL A 367 -23.77 6.63 8.25
C VAL A 367 -23.73 6.22 9.73
N LEU A 368 -23.54 4.93 10.02
CA LEU A 368 -23.47 4.40 11.38
C LEU A 368 -22.35 5.06 12.17
N GLN A 369 -21.15 5.09 11.59
CA GLN A 369 -19.97 5.64 12.24
C GLN A 369 -20.08 7.14 12.38
N SER A 370 -20.48 7.87 11.33
CA SER A 370 -20.54 9.34 11.35
C SER A 370 -21.63 9.89 12.27
N GLY A 371 -22.71 9.13 12.48
CA GLY A 371 -23.94 9.61 13.10
C GLY A 371 -24.74 10.56 12.19
N ASN A 372 -24.35 10.68 10.92
CA ASN A 372 -24.97 11.58 9.96
C ASN A 372 -25.77 10.80 8.90
N ALA A 373 -27.10 10.89 8.98
CA ALA A 373 -28.02 10.28 8.04
C ALA A 373 -28.19 11.06 6.71
N SER A 374 -27.51 12.20 6.52
CA SER A 374 -27.72 13.06 5.35
C SER A 374 -27.06 12.56 4.07
N ILE A 375 -26.07 11.67 4.16
CA ILE A 375 -25.39 11.11 2.99
C ILE A 375 -26.26 10.01 2.41
N THR A 376 -26.56 10.07 1.12
CA THR A 376 -27.38 9.04 0.46
C THR A 376 -26.52 7.99 -0.25
N SER A 377 -27.11 6.82 -0.48
CA SER A 377 -26.49 5.75 -1.29
C SER A 377 -26.20 6.21 -2.72
N GLU A 378 -27.02 7.12 -3.26
CA GLU A 378 -26.85 7.69 -4.59
C GLU A 378 -25.63 8.62 -4.62
N GLN A 379 -25.40 9.42 -3.59
CA GLN A 379 -24.18 10.24 -3.47
C GLN A 379 -22.93 9.36 -3.39
N VAL A 380 -22.99 8.25 -2.64
CA VAL A 380 -21.87 7.29 -2.57
C VAL A 380 -21.58 6.68 -3.93
N ARG A 381 -22.62 6.25 -4.65
CA ARG A 381 -22.49 5.69 -6.01
C ARG A 381 -21.95 6.72 -6.99
N ALA A 382 -22.50 7.94 -7.01
CA ALA A 382 -22.05 9.02 -7.87
C ALA A 382 -20.59 9.41 -7.58
N ALA A 383 -20.18 9.43 -6.31
CA ALA A 383 -18.80 9.67 -5.91
C ALA A 383 -17.87 8.58 -6.44
N TYR A 384 -18.23 7.29 -6.26
CA TYR A 384 -17.47 6.18 -6.81
C TYR A 384 -17.32 6.31 -8.34
N GLU A 385 -18.42 6.47 -9.06
CA GLU A 385 -18.44 6.54 -10.53
C GLU A 385 -17.61 7.72 -11.06
N LYS A 386 -17.70 8.88 -10.41
CA LYS A 386 -16.91 10.07 -10.78
C LYS A 386 -15.40 9.84 -10.68
N PHE A 387 -14.96 9.00 -9.74
CA PHE A 387 -13.54 8.69 -9.54
C PHE A 387 -13.04 7.43 -10.25
N VAL A 388 -13.89 6.64 -10.91
CA VAL A 388 -13.43 5.48 -11.71
C VAL A 388 -12.40 5.88 -12.79
N PRO A 389 -12.55 6.99 -13.54
CA PRO A 389 -11.51 7.44 -14.48
C PRO A 389 -10.19 7.78 -13.79
N VAL A 390 -10.22 8.47 -12.64
CA VAL A 390 -9.02 8.80 -11.85
C VAL A 390 -8.33 7.52 -11.36
N ALA A 391 -9.10 6.58 -10.80
CA ALA A 391 -8.58 5.27 -10.38
C ALA A 391 -7.98 4.50 -11.55
N THR A 392 -8.54 4.60 -12.76
CA THR A 392 -8.01 3.95 -13.96
C THR A 392 -6.68 4.56 -14.38
N VAL A 393 -6.60 5.89 -14.48
CA VAL A 393 -5.36 6.58 -14.89
C VAL A 393 -4.23 6.34 -13.89
N SER A 394 -4.49 6.51 -12.60
CA SER A 394 -3.48 6.24 -11.56
C SER A 394 -3.04 4.77 -11.53
N PHE A 395 -3.95 3.81 -11.78
CA PHE A 395 -3.56 2.40 -11.86
C PHE A 395 -2.68 2.12 -13.08
N VAL A 396 -3.05 2.67 -14.24
CA VAL A 396 -2.26 2.58 -15.47
C VAL A 396 -0.87 3.17 -15.27
N HIS A 397 -0.77 4.33 -14.64
CA HIS A 397 0.52 4.94 -14.26
C HIS A 397 1.31 4.02 -13.32
N LYS A 398 0.68 3.43 -12.30
CA LYS A 398 1.35 2.50 -11.39
C LYS A 398 1.89 1.27 -12.12
N VAL A 399 1.15 0.69 -13.06
CA VAL A 399 1.63 -0.41 -13.91
C VAL A 399 2.84 0.02 -14.76
N MET A 400 2.82 1.25 -15.30
CA MET A 400 3.97 1.81 -16.03
C MET A 400 5.21 1.96 -15.15
N VAL A 401 5.07 2.34 -13.88
CA VAL A 401 6.18 2.43 -12.92
C VAL A 401 6.73 1.06 -12.54
N LEU A 402 5.90 0.02 -12.58
CA LEU A 402 6.29 -1.37 -12.28
C LEU A 402 6.86 -2.12 -13.49
N ARG A 403 6.84 -1.53 -14.70
CA ARG A 403 7.34 -2.17 -15.92
C ARG A 403 8.80 -2.62 -15.75
N GLY A 404 9.11 -3.84 -16.18
CA GLY A 404 10.44 -4.44 -16.06
C GLY A 404 10.85 -4.98 -14.67
N LYS A 405 10.05 -4.85 -13.60
CA LYS A 405 10.42 -5.32 -12.23
C LYS A 405 9.95 -6.71 -11.85
N SER A 406 9.26 -7.40 -12.77
CA SER A 406 8.48 -8.65 -12.66
C SER A 406 7.05 -8.34 -13.08
N GLU A 407 6.87 -8.06 -14.39
CA GLU A 407 5.59 -7.67 -14.99
C GLU A 407 4.55 -8.78 -14.81
N PRO A 408 3.55 -8.62 -13.93
CA PRO A 408 2.53 -9.62 -13.76
C PRO A 408 1.45 -9.39 -14.82
N ASP A 409 1.17 -10.42 -15.64
CA ASP A 409 0.07 -10.38 -16.61
C ASP A 409 -1.26 -9.96 -15.95
N ALA A 410 -1.47 -10.31 -14.68
CA ALA A 410 -2.63 -9.92 -13.89
C ALA A 410 -2.78 -8.39 -13.72
N LEU A 411 -1.69 -7.63 -13.56
CA LEU A 411 -1.75 -6.16 -13.46
C LEU A 411 -2.13 -5.53 -14.80
N ILE A 412 -1.55 -6.04 -15.89
CA ILE A 412 -1.83 -5.59 -17.25
C ILE A 412 -3.28 -5.91 -17.62
N GLU A 413 -3.77 -7.11 -17.32
CA GLU A 413 -5.16 -7.50 -17.54
C GLU A 413 -6.13 -6.60 -16.75
N ARG A 414 -5.82 -6.33 -15.48
CA ARG A 414 -6.62 -5.43 -14.63
C ARG A 414 -6.67 -4.02 -15.22
N ALA A 415 -5.53 -3.48 -15.65
CA ALA A 415 -5.44 -2.17 -16.29
C ALA A 415 -6.22 -2.10 -17.62
N ASN A 416 -6.05 -3.09 -18.50
CA ASN A 416 -6.79 -3.21 -19.76
C ASN A 416 -8.30 -3.28 -19.54
N SER A 417 -8.73 -4.03 -18.52
CA SER A 417 -10.14 -4.09 -18.16
C SER A 417 -10.69 -2.75 -17.67
N LEU A 418 -9.93 -1.99 -16.87
CA LEU A 418 -10.32 -0.65 -16.42
C LEU A 418 -10.38 0.35 -17.58
N ILE A 419 -9.41 0.33 -18.50
CA ILE A 419 -9.43 1.12 -19.74
C ILE A 419 -10.71 0.85 -20.53
N ASN A 420 -11.07 -0.43 -20.69
CA ASN A 420 -12.30 -0.83 -21.38
C ASN A 420 -13.56 -0.38 -20.65
N GLN A 421 -13.58 -0.46 -19.32
CA GLN A 421 -14.70 0.00 -18.50
C GLN A 421 -14.93 1.50 -18.68
N VAL A 422 -13.89 2.32 -18.53
CA VAL A 422 -13.98 3.78 -18.70
C VAL A 422 -14.38 4.14 -20.13
N TYR A 423 -13.80 3.48 -21.14
CA TYR A 423 -14.18 3.67 -22.53
C TYR A 423 -15.67 3.41 -22.75
N ASN A 424 -16.20 2.30 -22.23
CA ASN A 424 -17.61 1.96 -22.39
C ASN A 424 -18.53 2.99 -21.74
N THR A 425 -18.18 3.50 -20.55
CA THR A 425 -18.92 4.58 -19.90
C THR A 425 -18.92 5.86 -20.74
N VAL A 426 -17.78 6.26 -21.30
CA VAL A 426 -17.68 7.43 -22.20
C VAL A 426 -18.54 7.24 -23.44
N ARG A 427 -18.46 6.06 -24.08
CA ARG A 427 -19.24 5.75 -25.29
C ARG A 427 -20.75 5.84 -25.03
N ILE A 428 -21.23 5.23 -23.95
CA ILE A 428 -22.67 5.25 -23.60
C ILE A 428 -23.13 6.68 -23.33
N ASN A 429 -22.33 7.47 -22.60
CA ASN A 429 -22.70 8.86 -22.30
C ASN A 429 -22.77 9.73 -23.57
N GLU A 430 -21.90 9.51 -24.55
CA GLU A 430 -21.95 10.22 -25.84
C GLU A 430 -23.19 9.81 -26.66
N GLU A 431 -23.53 8.52 -26.69
CA GLU A 431 -24.73 8.01 -27.37
C GLU A 431 -26.02 8.62 -26.78
N LEU A 432 -26.12 8.71 -25.45
CA LEU A 432 -27.25 9.34 -24.77
C LEU A 432 -27.37 10.84 -25.09
N ILE A 433 -26.25 11.56 -25.19
CA ILE A 433 -26.24 12.98 -25.55
C ILE A 433 -26.71 13.19 -26.98
N ASP A 434 -26.33 12.31 -27.91
CA ASP A 434 -26.73 12.42 -29.30
C ASP A 434 -28.21 12.07 -29.51
N ASP A 435 -28.74 11.09 -28.77
CA ASP A 435 -30.18 10.77 -28.75
C ASP A 435 -31.03 11.95 -28.21
N ASP A 436 -30.59 12.61 -27.14
CA ASP A 436 -31.27 13.79 -26.59
C ASP A 436 -31.28 14.98 -27.57
N LYS A 437 -30.19 15.17 -28.33
CA LYS A 437 -30.14 16.20 -29.39
C LYS A 437 -31.05 15.86 -30.57
N MET A 438 -31.11 14.59 -30.98
CA MET A 438 -32.02 14.16 -32.05
C MET A 438 -33.49 14.29 -31.63
N ASN A 439 -33.82 13.92 -30.39
CA ASN A 439 -35.17 14.06 -29.86
C ASN A 439 -35.59 15.52 -29.72
N ASN A 440 -34.73 16.41 -29.22
CA ASN A 440 -35.07 17.84 -29.06
C ASN A 440 -35.25 18.59 -30.40
N ASN A 441 -34.55 18.17 -31.47
CA ASN A 441 -34.72 18.78 -32.79
C ASN A 441 -36.05 18.42 -33.48
N ASN A 442 -36.69 17.31 -33.08
CA ASN A 442 -37.98 16.87 -33.63
C ASN A 442 -39.21 17.56 -33.00
N TRP A 443 -39.04 18.38 -31.94
CA TRP A 443 -40.12 19.17 -31.34
C TRP A 443 -40.13 20.64 -31.80
N THR A 444 -39.13 21.06 -32.57
CA THR A 444 -39.00 22.43 -33.12
C THR A 444 -39.39 22.54 -34.61
N SER A 445 -39.93 21.47 -35.19
CA SER A 445 -40.45 21.39 -36.57
C SER A 445 -41.91 20.99 -36.54
#